data_AF-A0A2G6HLJ4-F1
#
_entry.id   AF-A0A2G6HLJ4-F1
#
_cell.length_a   1.000
_cell.length_b   1.000
_cell.length_c   1.000
_cell.angle_alpha   90.00
_cell.angle_beta   90.00
_cell.angle_gamma   90.00
#
_symmetry.space_group_name_H-M   'P 1'
#
loop_
_entity.id
_entity.type
_entity.pdbx_description
1 polymer ?
#
loop_
_entity_poly.entity_id
_entity_poly.type
_entity_poly.pdbx_seq_one_letter_code
_entity_poly.pdbx_strand_id
1 'polypeptide(L)'
;MKLFGKKKQKQEKEINFQAALQQKQMDVLDEEEVYLKGLARVLDLIAPSAIGINPSYLQIGSVYCRTIFVATYPNSLSMGWLNRIIGVEIPTDVSLFIHPVNTNSVLKKLRKKSTQIQSEMNIEQERGITRDPVLEMAFSNVEQLRDRLQEGSEKFFSFGLYFNIFGESLDELEKNSAFLESLLNTRSMYAKKAIFRAKEGFTSCIPLGKDELLNTTALNTSPLSTAFPFVSADVTSGQGILYGINMHNNSLVLFDRFSMENANMVVFAKSGAGKSYAVKLEMLRALMLGTSGIIIDPENEYEYLAKAVGGTFINISLTSDQHLNPFDLPFRQGAEMVDILRSNIADLIGLFKLMFGAMTPEEEATLENAIRETYAVRDINENTSVEDLDKKAYPLMDD
;
A
#
# COMPACT_ATOMS: atom_id res chain seq x y z
N MET A 1 -54.98 36.09 -65.41
CA MET A 1 -54.47 34.70 -65.33
C MET A 1 -52.94 34.52 -65.34
N LYS A 2 -52.09 35.58 -65.36
CA LYS A 2 -50.61 35.43 -65.42
C LYS A 2 -49.85 35.55 -64.08
N LEU A 3 -50.53 35.78 -62.94
CA LEU A 3 -49.85 35.96 -61.64
C LEU A 3 -49.59 34.66 -60.85
N PHE A 4 -50.30 33.57 -61.12
CA PHE A 4 -50.15 32.32 -60.34
C PHE A 4 -49.03 31.39 -60.85
N GLY A 5 -48.64 31.46 -62.13
CA GLY A 5 -47.56 30.63 -62.68
C GLY A 5 -46.14 31.03 -62.21
N LYS A 6 -45.91 32.32 -61.93
CA LYS A 6 -44.59 32.82 -61.48
C LYS A 6 -44.24 32.42 -60.05
N LYS A 7 -45.22 32.25 -59.15
CA LYS A 7 -44.97 31.81 -57.77
C LYS A 7 -44.54 30.34 -57.71
N LYS A 8 -45.19 29.47 -58.50
CA LYS A 8 -44.92 28.03 -58.52
C LYS A 8 -43.54 27.70 -59.11
N GLN A 9 -43.16 28.38 -60.21
CA GLN A 9 -41.81 28.25 -60.79
C GLN A 9 -40.69 28.82 -59.90
N LYS A 10 -41.00 29.79 -59.03
CA LYS A 10 -40.01 30.36 -58.08
C LYS A 10 -39.77 29.42 -56.90
N GLN A 11 -40.84 28.79 -56.38
CA GLN A 11 -40.74 27.76 -55.34
C GLN A 11 -40.01 26.50 -55.82
N GLU A 12 -40.31 25.99 -57.02
CA GLU A 12 -39.58 24.81 -57.57
C GLU A 12 -38.09 25.09 -57.81
N LYS A 13 -37.73 26.32 -58.21
CA LYS A 13 -36.32 26.73 -58.34
C LYS A 13 -35.63 26.87 -56.98
N GLU A 14 -36.30 27.39 -55.96
CA GLU A 14 -35.75 27.48 -54.59
C GLU A 14 -35.51 26.10 -53.98
N ILE A 15 -36.42 25.14 -54.19
CA ILE A 15 -36.29 23.76 -53.70
C ILE A 15 -35.13 23.03 -54.40
N ASN A 16 -35.02 23.15 -55.74
CA ASN A 16 -33.89 22.55 -56.47
C ASN A 16 -32.54 23.19 -56.12
N PHE A 17 -32.51 24.49 -55.80
CA PHE A 17 -31.29 25.17 -55.37
C PHE A 17 -30.85 24.74 -53.96
N GLN A 18 -31.80 24.55 -53.03
CA GLN A 18 -31.54 24.01 -51.70
C GLN A 18 -31.02 22.56 -51.74
N ALA A 19 -31.62 21.71 -52.58
CA ALA A 19 -31.16 20.33 -52.77
C ALA A 19 -29.75 20.27 -53.39
N ALA A 20 -29.46 21.11 -54.40
CA ALA A 20 -28.13 21.21 -54.99
C ALA A 20 -27.08 21.76 -54.01
N LEU A 21 -27.46 22.67 -53.11
CA LEU A 21 -26.59 23.16 -52.04
C LEU A 21 -26.28 22.08 -51.00
N GLN A 22 -27.27 21.28 -50.59
CA GLN A 22 -27.06 20.16 -49.68
C GLN A 22 -26.17 19.08 -50.28
N GLN A 23 -26.40 18.74 -51.55
CA GLN A 23 -25.60 17.73 -52.24
C GLN A 23 -24.15 18.19 -52.43
N LYS A 24 -23.94 19.46 -52.76
CA LYS A 24 -22.60 20.07 -52.83
C LYS A 24 -21.92 20.18 -51.45
N GLN A 25 -22.68 20.37 -50.37
CA GLN A 25 -22.15 20.31 -49.01
C GLN A 25 -21.74 18.88 -48.61
N MET A 26 -22.52 17.87 -49.01
CA MET A 26 -22.16 16.46 -48.79
C MET A 26 -20.90 16.06 -49.59
N ASP A 27 -20.82 16.46 -50.87
CA ASP A 27 -19.65 16.19 -51.70
C ASP A 27 -18.38 16.85 -51.12
N VAL A 28 -18.48 18.09 -50.61
CA VAL A 28 -17.35 18.78 -49.95
C VAL A 28 -16.95 18.10 -48.65
N LEU A 29 -17.91 17.61 -47.86
CA LEU A 29 -17.61 16.85 -46.64
C LEU A 29 -16.95 15.50 -46.94
N ASP A 30 -17.37 14.81 -48.01
CA ASP A 30 -16.73 13.58 -48.48
C ASP A 30 -15.32 13.84 -49.03
N GLU A 31 -15.12 14.92 -49.79
CA GLU A 31 -13.79 15.35 -50.27
C GLU A 31 -12.85 15.73 -49.10
N GLU A 32 -13.38 16.41 -48.09
CA GLU A 32 -12.63 16.76 -46.87
C GLU A 32 -12.30 15.51 -46.04
N GLU A 33 -13.21 14.54 -45.95
CA GLU A 33 -12.95 13.27 -45.26
C GLU A 33 -11.89 12.42 -45.98
N VAL A 34 -11.89 12.42 -47.31
CA VAL A 34 -10.86 11.78 -48.16
C VAL A 34 -9.51 12.48 -48.00
N TYR A 35 -9.48 13.81 -47.98
CA TYR A 35 -8.26 14.58 -47.72
C TYR A 35 -7.69 14.30 -46.32
N LEU A 36 -8.55 14.29 -45.29
CA LEU A 36 -8.16 13.96 -43.91
C LEU A 36 -7.71 12.50 -43.74
N LYS A 37 -8.16 11.58 -44.59
CA LYS A 37 -7.67 10.18 -44.64
C LYS A 37 -6.29 10.06 -45.30
N GLY A 38 -5.92 11.01 -46.18
CA GLY A 38 -4.61 11.07 -46.84
C GLY A 38 -3.51 11.72 -46.01
N LEU A 39 -3.85 12.47 -44.95
CA LEU A 39 -2.90 13.05 -44.01
C LEU A 39 -2.47 12.00 -42.99
N ALA A 40 -1.16 11.82 -42.80
CA ALA A 40 -0.62 10.95 -41.75
C ALA A 40 -1.08 11.45 -40.37
N ARG A 41 -1.86 10.63 -39.67
CA ARG A 41 -2.34 10.91 -38.31
C ARG A 41 -1.36 10.34 -37.30
N VAL A 42 -1.38 10.88 -36.08
CA VAL A 42 -0.64 10.29 -34.96
C VAL A 42 -1.00 8.82 -34.76
N LEU A 43 -2.27 8.45 -34.98
CA LEU A 43 -2.75 7.06 -34.95
C LEU A 43 -2.04 6.16 -35.97
N ASP A 44 -1.73 6.67 -37.16
CA ASP A 44 -1.05 5.90 -38.22
C ASP A 44 0.44 5.67 -37.88
N LEU A 45 1.05 6.58 -37.11
CA LEU A 45 2.43 6.46 -36.64
C LEU A 45 2.60 5.48 -35.48
N ILE A 46 1.58 5.37 -34.61
CA ILE A 46 1.63 4.48 -33.43
C ILE A 46 0.97 3.11 -33.70
N ALA A 47 0.16 2.99 -34.75
CA ALA A 47 -0.47 1.73 -35.09
C ALA A 47 0.58 0.68 -35.50
N PRO A 48 0.46 -0.57 -35.03
CA PRO A 48 1.36 -1.63 -35.46
C PRO A 48 1.16 -1.90 -36.96
N SER A 49 2.24 -2.25 -37.66
CA SER A 49 2.18 -2.52 -39.11
C SER A 49 1.23 -3.67 -39.48
N ALA A 50 1.05 -4.64 -38.58
CA ALA A 50 0.07 -5.71 -38.69
C ALA A 50 -0.22 -6.34 -37.33
N ILE A 51 -1.39 -6.97 -37.20
CA ILE A 51 -1.76 -7.82 -36.06
C ILE A 51 -2.08 -9.22 -36.60
N GLY A 52 -1.27 -10.22 -36.23
CA GLY A 52 -1.51 -11.62 -36.54
C GLY A 52 -2.46 -12.24 -35.51
N ILE A 53 -3.63 -12.70 -35.94
CA ILE A 53 -4.60 -13.37 -35.06
C ILE A 53 -4.42 -14.88 -35.18
N ASN A 54 -3.94 -15.51 -34.11
CA ASN A 54 -3.82 -16.96 -34.01
C ASN A 54 -4.87 -17.51 -33.04
N PRO A 55 -5.15 -18.82 -33.05
CA PRO A 55 -6.13 -19.42 -32.15
C PRO A 55 -5.86 -19.13 -30.67
N SER A 56 -4.61 -19.18 -30.21
CA SER A 56 -4.28 -19.08 -28.77
C SER A 56 -3.48 -17.83 -28.39
N TYR A 57 -3.17 -16.95 -29.34
CA TYR A 57 -2.39 -15.73 -29.10
C TYR A 57 -2.56 -14.72 -30.25
N LEU A 58 -2.14 -13.48 -30.00
CA LEU A 58 -1.99 -12.43 -30.99
C LEU A 58 -0.51 -12.13 -31.19
N GLN A 59 -0.13 -11.77 -32.41
CA GLN A 59 1.18 -11.24 -32.72
C GLN A 59 1.03 -9.76 -33.09
N ILE A 60 1.66 -8.88 -32.32
CA ILE A 60 1.63 -7.43 -32.50
C ILE A 60 3.07 -7.00 -32.81
N GLY A 61 3.38 -6.84 -34.10
CA GLY A 61 4.77 -6.66 -34.54
C GLY A 61 5.65 -7.86 -34.15
N SER A 62 6.65 -7.63 -33.30
CA SER A 62 7.56 -8.66 -32.77
C SER A 62 7.09 -9.26 -31.43
N VAL A 63 6.03 -8.74 -30.81
CA VAL A 63 5.57 -9.17 -29.49
C VAL A 63 4.38 -10.13 -29.63
N TYR A 64 4.38 -11.18 -28.83
CA TYR A 64 3.29 -12.14 -28.75
C TYR A 64 2.47 -11.89 -27.48
N CYS A 65 1.15 -11.87 -27.61
CA CYS A 65 0.22 -11.63 -26.50
C CYS A 65 -0.76 -12.79 -26.36
N ARG A 66 -1.00 -13.25 -25.14
CA ARG A 66 -2.03 -14.24 -24.83
C ARG A 66 -2.92 -13.76 -23.71
N THR A 67 -4.22 -13.84 -23.93
CA THR A 67 -5.20 -13.56 -22.88
C THR A 67 -5.53 -14.81 -22.08
N ILE A 68 -5.44 -14.69 -20.76
CA ILE A 68 -5.91 -15.67 -19.78
C ILE A 68 -7.04 -15.04 -18.97
N PHE A 69 -8.11 -15.79 -18.73
CA PHE A 69 -9.23 -15.37 -17.89
C PHE A 69 -9.43 -16.34 -16.73
N VAL A 70 -9.88 -15.82 -15.58
CA VAL A 70 -10.23 -16.67 -14.44
C VAL A 70 -11.65 -17.20 -14.61
N ALA A 71 -11.78 -18.53 -14.64
CA ALA A 71 -13.06 -19.22 -14.85
C ALA A 71 -13.72 -19.62 -13.52
N THR A 72 -12.93 -19.89 -12.48
CA THR A 72 -13.44 -20.37 -11.19
C THR A 72 -12.63 -19.79 -10.06
N TYR A 73 -13.33 -19.43 -8.98
CA TYR A 73 -12.76 -18.88 -7.75
C TYR A 73 -12.99 -19.86 -6.59
N PRO A 74 -12.13 -19.86 -5.56
CA PRO A 74 -12.36 -20.60 -4.34
C PRO A 74 -13.59 -20.08 -3.57
N ASN A 75 -14.11 -20.89 -2.65
CA ASN A 75 -15.23 -20.51 -1.78
C ASN A 75 -14.92 -19.30 -0.87
N SER A 76 -13.64 -19.03 -0.61
CA SER A 76 -13.18 -17.91 0.20
C SER A 76 -11.99 -17.22 -0.46
N LEU A 77 -12.08 -15.90 -0.60
CA LEU A 77 -10.98 -15.04 -1.05
C LEU A 77 -10.44 -14.24 0.14
N SER A 78 -9.11 -14.22 0.29
CA SER A 78 -8.45 -13.39 1.30
C SER A 78 -8.29 -11.96 0.79
N MET A 79 -8.37 -10.97 1.68
CA MET A 79 -8.13 -9.57 1.32
C MET A 79 -6.78 -9.40 0.63
N GLY A 80 -6.75 -8.69 -0.50
CA GLY A 80 -5.51 -8.39 -1.22
C GLY A 80 -4.92 -9.56 -2.00
N TRP A 81 -5.69 -10.62 -2.25
CA TRP A 81 -5.20 -11.79 -3.00
C TRP A 81 -4.66 -11.42 -4.39
N LEU A 82 -5.24 -10.39 -5.03
CA LEU A 82 -4.86 -9.94 -6.36
C LEU A 82 -3.50 -9.20 -6.36
N ASN A 83 -3.09 -8.56 -5.25
CA ASN A 83 -1.83 -7.80 -5.15
C ASN A 83 -0.61 -8.64 -5.54
N ARG A 84 -0.56 -9.88 -5.05
CA ARG A 84 0.57 -10.78 -5.36
C ARG A 84 0.59 -11.25 -6.81
N ILE A 85 -0.54 -11.16 -7.51
CA ILE A 85 -0.71 -11.57 -8.90
C ILE A 85 -0.44 -10.39 -9.84
N ILE A 86 -0.75 -9.16 -9.44
CA ILE A 86 -0.38 -7.98 -10.22
C ILE A 86 1.09 -7.59 -10.02
N GLY A 87 1.70 -7.98 -8.90
CA GLY A 87 3.09 -7.65 -8.56
C GLY A 87 4.14 -8.63 -9.09
N VAL A 88 3.76 -9.60 -9.93
CA VAL A 88 4.74 -10.50 -10.56
C VAL A 88 5.49 -9.80 -11.68
N GLU A 89 6.79 -10.08 -11.79
CA GLU A 89 7.72 -9.48 -12.75
C GLU A 89 7.56 -10.09 -14.15
N ILE A 90 6.35 -10.02 -14.70
CA ILE A 90 6.04 -10.45 -16.06
C ILE A 90 5.29 -9.33 -16.76
N PRO A 91 5.65 -8.97 -18.02
CA PRO A 91 4.89 -8.02 -18.81
C PRO A 91 3.44 -8.47 -18.96
N THR A 92 2.54 -7.82 -18.22
CA THR A 92 1.12 -8.22 -18.12
C THR A 92 0.21 -7.01 -17.99
N ASP A 93 -0.87 -6.97 -18.76
CA ASP A 93 -2.00 -6.06 -18.50
C ASP A 93 -3.10 -6.82 -17.77
N VAL A 94 -3.66 -6.21 -16.72
CA VAL A 94 -4.74 -6.80 -15.92
C VAL A 94 -5.98 -5.95 -16.03
N SER A 95 -7.10 -6.57 -16.39
CA SER A 95 -8.39 -5.89 -16.50
C SER A 95 -9.45 -6.55 -15.64
N LEU A 96 -10.13 -5.70 -14.87
CA LEU A 96 -11.22 -6.07 -13.98
C LEU A 96 -12.51 -5.45 -14.51
N PHE A 97 -13.50 -6.29 -14.78
CA PHE A 97 -14.83 -5.86 -15.17
C PHE A 97 -15.84 -6.22 -14.09
N ILE A 98 -16.60 -5.21 -13.64
CA ILE A 98 -17.62 -5.36 -12.62
C ILE A 98 -18.95 -4.93 -13.22
N HIS A 99 -19.77 -5.90 -13.60
CA HIS A 99 -21.07 -5.65 -14.20
C HIS A 99 -22.17 -5.84 -13.14
N PRO A 100 -22.89 -4.79 -12.72
CA PRO A 100 -23.97 -4.94 -11.74
C PRO A 100 -25.10 -5.81 -12.28
N VAL A 101 -25.58 -6.75 -11.47
CA VAL A 101 -26.70 -7.63 -11.83
C VAL A 101 -27.94 -7.20 -11.06
N ASN A 102 -29.10 -7.26 -11.71
CA ASN A 102 -30.36 -6.92 -11.07
C ASN A 102 -30.67 -7.88 -9.89
N THR A 103 -30.65 -7.36 -8.66
CA THR A 103 -30.87 -8.13 -7.43
C THR A 103 -32.19 -8.91 -7.44
N ASN A 104 -33.27 -8.33 -7.97
CA ASN A 104 -34.59 -9.01 -8.02
C ASN A 104 -34.54 -10.28 -8.89
N SER A 105 -33.78 -10.24 -9.99
CA SER A 105 -33.59 -11.42 -10.85
C SER A 105 -32.81 -12.53 -10.13
N VAL A 106 -31.82 -12.15 -9.33
CA VAL A 106 -31.00 -13.08 -8.54
C VAL A 106 -31.81 -13.69 -7.40
N LEU A 107 -32.57 -12.88 -6.65
CA LEU A 107 -33.45 -13.35 -5.58
C LEU A 107 -34.47 -14.39 -6.08
N LYS A 108 -35.04 -14.19 -7.28
CA LYS A 108 -35.94 -15.18 -7.91
C LYS A 108 -35.22 -16.51 -8.19
N LYS A 109 -33.98 -16.46 -8.70
CA LYS A 109 -33.16 -17.66 -8.96
C LYS A 109 -32.76 -18.37 -7.66
N LEU A 110 -32.33 -17.63 -6.64
CA LEU A 110 -31.98 -18.17 -5.33
C LEU A 110 -33.19 -18.79 -4.63
N ARG A 111 -34.37 -18.17 -4.71
CA ARG A 111 -35.62 -18.77 -4.19
C ARG A 111 -35.91 -20.11 -4.85
N LYS A 112 -35.82 -20.19 -6.19
CA LYS A 112 -36.02 -21.46 -6.92
C LYS A 112 -34.99 -22.51 -6.50
N LYS A 113 -33.72 -22.11 -6.33
CA LYS A 113 -32.64 -23.02 -5.92
C LYS A 113 -32.82 -23.51 -4.48
N SER A 114 -33.20 -22.63 -3.57
CA SER A 114 -33.57 -22.95 -2.18
C SER A 114 -34.72 -23.96 -2.13
N THR A 115 -35.81 -23.73 -2.87
CA THR A 115 -36.93 -24.68 -2.95
C THR A 115 -36.50 -26.05 -3.49
N GLN A 116 -35.60 -26.07 -4.50
CA GLN A 116 -35.06 -27.31 -5.05
C GLN A 116 -34.26 -28.09 -3.99
N ILE A 117 -33.32 -27.43 -3.30
CA ILE A 117 -32.50 -28.07 -2.26
C ILE A 117 -33.38 -28.58 -1.11
N GLN A 118 -34.35 -27.77 -0.65
CA GLN A 118 -35.26 -28.17 0.42
C GLN A 118 -36.11 -29.38 0.03
N SER A 119 -36.56 -29.45 -1.22
CA SER A 119 -37.35 -30.58 -1.72
C SER A 119 -36.52 -31.86 -1.79
N GLU A 120 -35.25 -31.75 -2.20
CA GLU A 120 -34.30 -32.87 -2.19
C GLU A 120 -34.06 -33.40 -0.77
N MET A 121 -33.80 -32.51 0.19
CA MET A 121 -33.68 -32.86 1.60
C MET A 121 -34.93 -33.55 2.16
N ASN A 122 -36.13 -33.07 1.80
CA ASN A 122 -37.38 -33.69 2.25
C ASN A 122 -37.55 -35.10 1.67
N ILE A 123 -37.22 -35.31 0.39
CA ILE A 123 -37.29 -36.64 -0.25
C ILE A 123 -36.33 -37.62 0.41
N GLU A 124 -35.10 -37.19 0.73
CA GLU A 124 -34.13 -38.03 1.43
C GLU A 124 -34.62 -38.41 2.83
N GLN A 125 -35.20 -37.45 3.55
CA GLN A 125 -35.76 -37.67 4.86
C GLN A 125 -36.97 -38.63 4.83
N GLU A 126 -37.87 -38.49 3.84
CA GLU A 126 -38.99 -39.42 3.62
C GLU A 126 -38.53 -40.85 3.31
N ARG A 127 -37.38 -41.00 2.65
CA ARG A 127 -36.73 -42.30 2.38
C ARG A 127 -35.98 -42.87 3.58
N GLY A 128 -35.97 -42.17 4.72
CA GLY A 128 -35.21 -42.58 5.91
C GLY A 128 -33.70 -42.47 5.75
N ILE A 129 -33.22 -41.71 4.76
CA ILE A 129 -31.80 -41.45 4.56
C ILE A 129 -31.35 -40.45 5.65
N THR A 130 -30.15 -40.67 6.20
CA THR A 130 -29.58 -39.77 7.20
C THR A 130 -29.24 -38.43 6.56
N ARG A 131 -29.34 -37.34 7.33
CA ARG A 131 -29.07 -35.97 6.88
C ARG A 131 -27.73 -35.87 6.14
N ASP A 132 -27.74 -35.27 4.95
CA ASP A 132 -26.53 -34.90 4.21
C ASP A 132 -26.04 -33.51 4.65
N PRO A 133 -24.89 -33.41 5.34
CA PRO A 133 -24.32 -32.13 5.77
C PRO A 133 -24.01 -31.17 4.61
N VAL A 134 -23.74 -31.69 3.40
CA VAL A 134 -23.42 -30.88 2.22
C VAL A 134 -24.68 -30.16 1.72
N LEU A 135 -25.81 -30.86 1.66
CA LEU A 135 -27.11 -30.27 1.28
C LEU A 135 -27.58 -29.26 2.33
N GLU A 136 -27.45 -29.56 3.62
CA GLU A 136 -27.80 -28.62 4.70
C GLU A 136 -26.96 -27.34 4.63
N MET A 137 -25.64 -27.47 4.42
CA MET A 137 -24.75 -26.34 4.26
C MET A 137 -25.09 -25.52 3.01
N ALA A 138 -25.39 -26.19 1.89
CA ALA A 138 -25.80 -25.52 0.65
C ALA A 138 -27.10 -24.73 0.84
N PHE A 139 -28.10 -25.31 1.53
CA PHE A 139 -29.34 -24.63 1.85
C PHE A 139 -29.10 -23.40 2.74
N SER A 140 -28.33 -23.57 3.83
CA SER A 140 -27.99 -22.47 4.74
C SER A 140 -27.27 -21.32 4.02
N ASN A 141 -26.29 -21.64 3.17
CA ASN A 141 -25.56 -20.63 2.39
C ASN A 141 -26.48 -19.86 1.43
N VAL A 142 -27.43 -20.56 0.79
CA VAL A 142 -28.40 -19.92 -0.11
C VAL A 142 -29.35 -19.01 0.66
N GLU A 143 -29.90 -19.43 1.80
CA GLU A 143 -30.78 -18.59 2.62
C GLU A 143 -30.04 -17.38 3.18
N GLN A 144 -28.85 -17.55 3.76
CA GLN A 144 -28.04 -16.43 4.27
C GLN A 144 -27.75 -15.39 3.18
N LEU A 145 -27.42 -15.84 1.97
CA LEU A 145 -27.18 -14.95 0.84
C LEU A 145 -28.46 -14.23 0.41
N ARG A 146 -29.62 -14.91 0.44
CA ARG A 146 -30.91 -14.29 0.15
C ARG A 146 -31.26 -13.21 1.17
N ASP A 147 -31.05 -13.47 2.44
CA ASP A 147 -31.35 -12.53 3.53
C ASP A 147 -30.50 -11.26 3.38
N ARG A 148 -29.18 -11.41 3.16
CA ARG A 148 -28.28 -10.25 2.92
C ARG A 148 -28.65 -9.44 1.67
N LEU A 149 -29.10 -10.11 0.61
CA LEU A 149 -29.56 -9.43 -0.61
C LEU A 149 -30.90 -8.70 -0.40
N GLN A 150 -31.78 -9.21 0.47
CA GLN A 150 -33.05 -8.56 0.82
C GLN A 150 -32.85 -7.36 1.74
N GLU A 151 -31.94 -7.46 2.71
CA GLU A 151 -31.53 -6.37 3.60
C GLU A 151 -30.79 -5.25 2.85
N GLY A 152 -30.21 -5.56 1.69
CA GLY A 152 -29.41 -4.64 0.89
C GLY A 152 -27.97 -4.48 1.39
N SER A 153 -27.53 -5.33 2.32
CA SER A 153 -26.13 -5.39 2.79
C SER A 153 -25.19 -5.96 1.73
N GLU A 154 -25.71 -6.79 0.81
CA GLU A 154 -24.98 -7.28 -0.35
C GLU A 154 -25.69 -6.96 -1.68
N LYS A 155 -24.92 -6.95 -2.76
CA LYS A 155 -25.37 -6.85 -4.15
C LYS A 155 -24.69 -7.93 -4.97
N PHE A 156 -25.26 -8.25 -6.13
CA PHE A 156 -24.71 -9.23 -7.05
C PHE A 156 -24.07 -8.57 -8.27
N PHE A 157 -22.95 -9.13 -8.71
CA PHE A 157 -22.17 -8.64 -9.84
C PHE A 157 -21.73 -9.82 -10.72
N SER A 158 -21.58 -9.55 -12.01
CA SER A 158 -20.81 -10.37 -12.94
C SER A 158 -19.39 -9.84 -12.96
N PHE A 159 -18.45 -10.63 -12.47
CA PHE A 159 -17.05 -10.25 -12.36
C PHE A 159 -16.22 -10.92 -13.45
N GLY A 160 -15.56 -10.14 -14.30
CA GLY A 160 -14.58 -10.60 -15.28
C GLY A 160 -13.18 -10.21 -14.84
N LEU A 161 -12.24 -11.16 -14.86
CA LEU A 161 -10.83 -10.92 -14.57
C LEU A 161 -9.99 -11.52 -15.69
N TYR A 162 -9.26 -10.66 -16.37
CA TYR A 162 -8.50 -10.99 -17.57
C TYR A 162 -7.05 -10.50 -17.45
N PHE A 163 -6.14 -11.28 -17.99
CA PHE A 163 -4.70 -11.03 -18.02
C PHE A 163 -4.23 -11.13 -19.46
N ASN A 164 -3.71 -10.05 -20.03
CA ASN A 164 -2.92 -10.11 -21.26
C ASN A 164 -1.46 -10.32 -20.89
N ILE A 165 -0.90 -11.45 -21.25
CA ILE A 165 0.49 -11.80 -20.97
C ILE A 165 1.28 -11.62 -22.25
N PHE A 166 2.44 -10.97 -22.16
CA PHE A 166 3.31 -10.71 -23.30
C PHE A 166 4.60 -11.54 -23.24
N GLY A 167 5.22 -11.72 -24.40
CA GLY A 167 6.56 -12.28 -24.57
C GLY A 167 7.15 -11.91 -25.93
N GLU A 168 8.48 -11.83 -26.01
CA GLU A 168 9.21 -11.53 -27.25
C GLU A 168 9.35 -12.76 -28.15
N SER A 169 9.12 -13.96 -27.60
CA SER A 169 9.06 -15.22 -28.33
C SER A 169 7.89 -16.08 -27.87
N LEU A 170 7.51 -17.06 -28.68
CA LEU A 170 6.47 -18.03 -28.31
C LEU A 170 6.85 -18.87 -27.09
N ASP A 171 8.14 -19.15 -26.89
CA ASP A 171 8.66 -19.89 -25.73
C ASP A 171 8.54 -19.07 -24.45
N GLU A 172 8.91 -17.78 -24.52
CA GLU A 172 8.73 -16.85 -23.41
C GLU A 172 7.26 -16.65 -23.06
N LEU A 173 6.40 -16.48 -24.07
CA LEU A 173 4.95 -16.36 -23.87
C LEU A 173 4.39 -17.61 -23.17
N GLU A 174 4.83 -18.80 -23.54
CA GLU A 174 4.39 -20.04 -22.89
C GLU A 174 4.88 -20.14 -21.45
N LYS A 175 6.14 -19.80 -21.18
CA LYS A 175 6.70 -19.74 -19.81
C LYS A 175 5.92 -18.77 -18.93
N ASN A 176 5.71 -17.55 -19.41
CA ASN A 176 4.97 -16.50 -18.69
C ASN A 176 3.51 -16.92 -18.44
N SER A 177 2.86 -17.50 -19.46
CA SER A 177 1.49 -18.04 -19.34
C SER A 177 1.40 -19.15 -18.29
N ALA A 178 2.29 -20.14 -18.35
CA ALA A 178 2.28 -21.28 -17.45
C ALA A 178 2.61 -20.86 -16.00
N PHE A 179 3.48 -19.88 -15.82
CA PHE A 179 3.79 -19.31 -14.52
C PHE A 179 2.55 -18.65 -13.89
N LEU A 180 1.83 -17.81 -14.65
CA LEU A 180 0.61 -17.17 -14.13
C LEU A 180 -0.49 -18.20 -13.81
N GLU A 181 -0.68 -19.19 -14.69
CA GLU A 181 -1.64 -20.29 -14.44
C GLU A 181 -1.28 -21.07 -13.16
N SER A 182 0.01 -21.38 -12.96
CA SER A 182 0.49 -22.03 -11.73
C SER A 182 0.22 -21.17 -10.49
N LEU A 183 0.51 -19.87 -10.56
CA LEU A 183 0.28 -18.91 -9.48
C LEU A 183 -1.21 -18.84 -9.09
N LEU A 184 -2.11 -18.85 -10.07
CA LEU A 184 -3.56 -18.87 -9.85
C LEU A 184 -4.01 -20.22 -9.26
N ASN A 185 -3.49 -21.34 -9.77
CA ASN A 185 -3.81 -22.67 -9.29
C ASN A 185 -3.40 -22.89 -7.82
N THR A 186 -2.27 -22.34 -7.36
CA THR A 186 -1.88 -22.41 -5.93
C THR A 186 -2.89 -21.77 -4.98
N ARG A 187 -3.79 -20.93 -5.50
CA ARG A 187 -4.88 -20.27 -4.76
C ARG A 187 -6.25 -20.88 -5.06
N SER A 188 -6.28 -22.07 -5.65
CA SER A 188 -7.52 -22.75 -6.08
C SER A 188 -8.36 -21.91 -7.05
N MET A 189 -7.71 -21.02 -7.83
CA MET A 189 -8.34 -20.33 -8.93
C MET A 189 -8.00 -21.04 -10.22
N TYR A 190 -9.03 -21.38 -10.99
CA TYR A 190 -8.84 -22.04 -12.27
C TYR A 190 -8.92 -21.03 -13.40
N ALA A 191 -7.84 -20.92 -14.18
CA ALA A 191 -7.71 -20.00 -15.28
C ALA A 191 -7.69 -20.73 -16.62
N LYS A 192 -8.13 -20.05 -17.68
CA LYS A 192 -8.15 -20.59 -19.04
C LYS A 192 -7.63 -19.58 -20.04
N LYS A 193 -6.94 -20.08 -21.07
CA LYS A 193 -6.53 -19.30 -22.24
C LYS A 193 -7.76 -18.98 -23.10
N ALA A 194 -7.82 -17.78 -23.69
CA ALA A 194 -8.88 -17.36 -24.60
C ALA A 194 -8.72 -17.97 -26.01
N ILE A 195 -8.76 -19.30 -26.10
CA ILE A 195 -8.57 -20.03 -27.36
C ILE A 195 -9.74 -19.73 -28.32
N PHE A 196 -9.40 -19.45 -29.58
CA PHE A 196 -10.27 -18.95 -30.65
C PHE A 196 -10.93 -17.60 -30.37
N ARG A 197 -10.55 -16.93 -29.28
CA ARG A 197 -11.08 -15.62 -28.86
C ARG A 197 -9.95 -14.68 -28.44
N ALA A 198 -8.77 -14.84 -29.06
CA ALA A 198 -7.57 -14.11 -28.71
C ALA A 198 -7.75 -12.60 -28.95
N LYS A 199 -8.44 -12.22 -30.02
CA LYS A 199 -8.76 -10.82 -30.35
C LYS A 199 -9.64 -10.19 -29.26
N GLU A 200 -10.75 -10.84 -28.93
CA GLU A 200 -11.70 -10.36 -27.92
C GLU A 200 -11.04 -10.28 -26.54
N GLY A 201 -10.20 -11.26 -26.21
CA GLY A 201 -9.41 -11.25 -24.97
C GLY A 201 -8.49 -10.05 -24.88
N PHE A 202 -7.78 -9.73 -25.97
CA PHE A 202 -6.90 -8.56 -26.02
C PHE A 202 -7.67 -7.26 -25.96
N THR A 203 -8.77 -7.13 -26.74
CA THR A 203 -9.62 -5.94 -26.71
C THR A 203 -10.22 -5.70 -25.33
N SER A 204 -10.55 -6.77 -24.59
CA SER A 204 -11.01 -6.66 -23.20
C SER A 204 -9.96 -6.08 -22.26
N CYS A 205 -8.67 -6.25 -22.54
CA CYS A 205 -7.61 -5.84 -21.60
C CYS A 205 -6.98 -4.47 -21.91
N ILE A 206 -7.22 -3.93 -23.10
CA ILE A 206 -6.76 -2.57 -23.46
C ILE A 206 -7.66 -1.51 -22.81
N PRO A 207 -7.18 -0.26 -22.61
CA PRO A 207 -7.90 0.79 -21.88
C PRO A 207 -9.07 1.42 -22.66
N LEU A 208 -9.88 0.60 -23.35
CA LEU A 208 -11.11 1.01 -24.02
C LEU A 208 -12.35 0.84 -23.14
N GLY A 209 -12.24 0.14 -22.00
CA GLY A 209 -13.36 -0.11 -21.09
C GLY A 209 -14.45 -1.00 -21.68
N LYS A 210 -14.12 -1.85 -22.66
CA LYS A 210 -15.06 -2.74 -23.35
C LYS A 210 -14.76 -4.19 -23.01
N ASP A 211 -15.70 -4.88 -22.37
CA ASP A 211 -15.60 -6.32 -22.14
C ASP A 211 -16.16 -7.08 -23.35
N GLU A 212 -15.29 -7.52 -24.27
CA GLU A 212 -15.68 -8.35 -25.42
C GLU A 212 -15.64 -9.85 -25.10
N LEU A 213 -14.79 -10.26 -24.15
CA LEU A 213 -14.65 -11.65 -23.75
C LEU A 213 -15.88 -12.15 -22.99
N LEU A 214 -16.49 -11.30 -22.14
CA LEU A 214 -17.71 -11.57 -21.37
C LEU A 214 -17.66 -12.88 -20.56
N ASN A 215 -16.46 -13.35 -20.23
CA ASN A 215 -16.28 -14.54 -19.41
C ASN A 215 -16.27 -14.15 -17.93
N THR A 216 -17.46 -14.00 -17.38
CA THR A 216 -17.66 -13.50 -16.02
C THR A 216 -18.12 -14.59 -15.05
N THR A 217 -17.70 -14.50 -13.80
CA THR A 217 -18.23 -15.29 -12.68
C THR A 217 -19.16 -14.43 -11.83
N ALA A 218 -20.29 -14.99 -11.40
CA ALA A 218 -21.22 -14.27 -10.54
C ALA A 218 -20.69 -14.24 -9.09
N LEU A 219 -20.53 -13.04 -8.53
CA LEU A 219 -20.05 -12.80 -7.17
C LEU A 219 -20.94 -11.79 -6.44
N ASN A 220 -21.06 -11.95 -5.13
CA ASN A 220 -21.65 -10.95 -4.23
C ASN A 220 -20.59 -9.92 -3.79
N THR A 221 -21.05 -8.83 -3.16
CA THR A 221 -20.18 -7.71 -2.72
C THR A 221 -18.97 -8.17 -1.90
N SER A 222 -19.18 -9.08 -0.95
CA SER A 222 -18.16 -9.49 0.03
C SER A 222 -16.91 -10.13 -0.58
N PRO A 223 -16.99 -11.18 -1.42
CA PRO A 223 -15.82 -11.70 -2.12
C PRO A 223 -15.27 -10.74 -3.18
N LEU A 224 -16.12 -9.97 -3.85
CA LEU A 224 -15.68 -9.03 -4.88
C LEU A 224 -14.79 -7.92 -4.33
N SER A 225 -15.11 -7.37 -3.15
CA SER A 225 -14.32 -6.29 -2.53
C SER A 225 -12.88 -6.72 -2.22
N THR A 226 -12.65 -8.01 -1.96
CA THR A 226 -11.31 -8.57 -1.71
C THR A 226 -10.39 -8.51 -2.92
N ALA A 227 -10.95 -8.38 -4.13
CA ALA A 227 -10.21 -8.29 -5.39
C ALA A 227 -9.60 -6.91 -5.63
N PHE A 228 -9.85 -5.92 -4.76
CA PHE A 228 -9.25 -4.60 -4.90
C PHE A 228 -7.71 -4.68 -4.72
N PRO A 229 -6.92 -4.27 -5.74
CA PRO A 229 -5.50 -4.58 -5.80
C PRO A 229 -4.58 -3.58 -5.04
N PHE A 230 -5.14 -2.58 -4.36
CA PHE A 230 -4.36 -1.54 -3.67
C PHE A 230 -4.65 -1.53 -2.18
N VAL A 231 -4.23 -2.60 -1.48
CA VAL A 231 -4.45 -2.78 -0.04
C VAL A 231 -3.28 -2.32 0.86
N SER A 232 -2.09 -2.06 0.33
CA SER A 232 -0.95 -1.60 1.12
C SER A 232 -0.58 -0.15 0.81
N ALA A 233 -0.52 0.69 1.84
CA ALA A 233 0.18 1.97 1.76
C ALA A 233 1.69 1.69 1.74
N ASP A 234 2.39 2.21 0.74
CA ASP A 234 3.85 2.20 0.76
C ASP A 234 4.35 3.23 1.76
N VAL A 235 5.01 2.76 2.82
CA VAL A 235 5.73 3.62 3.79
C VAL A 235 7.14 3.84 3.24
N THR A 236 7.24 4.41 2.04
CA THR A 236 8.52 4.80 1.47
C THR A 236 8.49 6.25 1.03
N SER A 237 9.50 7.00 1.46
CA SER A 237 9.71 8.40 1.10
C SER A 237 10.75 8.58 -0.02
N GLY A 238 11.41 7.48 -0.43
CA GLY A 238 12.53 7.50 -1.37
C GLY A 238 13.81 8.16 -0.83
N GLN A 239 13.80 8.60 0.44
CA GLN A 239 14.91 9.26 1.11
C GLN A 239 15.13 8.63 2.50
N GLY A 240 16.26 8.95 3.13
CA GLY A 240 16.65 8.43 4.44
C GLY A 240 17.33 7.07 4.39
N ILE A 241 17.09 6.24 5.39
CA ILE A 241 17.73 4.94 5.54
C ILE A 241 16.79 3.80 5.17
N LEU A 242 17.37 2.68 4.74
CA LEU A 242 16.63 1.44 4.58
C LEU A 242 16.29 0.89 5.97
N TYR A 243 15.02 0.64 6.26
CA TYR A 243 14.57 -0.05 7.46
C TYR A 243 14.33 -1.54 7.21
N GLY A 244 13.83 -1.90 6.03
CA GLY A 244 13.54 -3.29 5.69
C GLY A 244 12.75 -3.45 4.40
N ILE A 245 12.05 -4.57 4.30
CA ILE A 245 11.22 -4.94 3.16
C ILE A 245 9.79 -5.12 3.64
N ASN A 246 8.84 -4.56 2.91
CA ASN A 246 7.43 -4.77 3.17
C ASN A 246 7.03 -6.19 2.74
N MET A 247 6.59 -7.01 3.69
CA MET A 247 6.25 -8.42 3.44
C MET A 247 4.97 -8.64 2.60
N HIS A 248 4.20 -7.57 2.36
CA HIS A 248 2.96 -7.64 1.59
C HIS A 248 3.20 -7.48 0.09
N ASN A 249 4.08 -6.55 -0.30
CA ASN A 249 4.33 -6.17 -1.69
C ASN A 249 5.82 -6.21 -2.08
N ASN A 250 6.70 -6.67 -1.19
CA ASN A 250 8.15 -6.72 -1.35
C ASN A 250 8.81 -5.36 -1.64
N SER A 251 8.12 -4.24 -1.39
CA SER A 251 8.72 -2.92 -1.56
C SER A 251 9.75 -2.62 -0.47
N LEU A 252 10.73 -1.77 -0.79
CA LEU A 252 11.70 -1.31 0.20
C LEU A 252 11.07 -0.26 1.12
N VAL A 253 11.30 -0.40 2.42
CA VAL A 253 10.93 0.61 3.42
C VAL A 253 12.11 1.58 3.56
N LEU A 254 12.14 2.59 2.70
CA LEU A 254 13.10 3.70 2.74
C LEU A 254 12.46 4.93 3.38
N PHE A 255 12.99 5.36 4.52
CA PHE A 255 12.36 6.40 5.32
C PHE A 255 13.40 7.27 6.04
N ASP A 256 13.19 8.59 5.98
CA ASP A 256 13.93 9.55 6.79
C ASP A 256 13.12 9.91 8.04
N ARG A 257 13.57 9.41 9.20
CA ARG A 257 12.92 9.71 10.48
C ARG A 257 13.04 11.19 10.87
N PHE A 258 14.11 11.87 10.43
CA PHE A 258 14.35 13.27 10.78
C PHE A 258 13.52 14.24 9.95
N SER A 259 12.86 13.79 8.88
CA SER A 259 11.91 14.62 8.13
C SER A 259 10.53 14.72 8.78
N MET A 260 10.26 13.95 9.84
CA MET A 260 8.99 13.99 10.58
C MET A 260 8.94 15.19 11.55
N GLU A 261 7.73 15.59 11.94
CA GLU A 261 7.54 16.58 13.01
C GLU A 261 8.22 16.17 14.32
N ASN A 262 8.25 14.86 14.59
CA ASN A 262 8.97 14.28 15.71
C ASN A 262 9.80 13.09 15.25
N ALA A 263 11.12 13.19 15.46
CA ALA A 263 12.09 12.17 15.07
C ALA A 263 12.25 11.05 16.11
N ASN A 264 11.45 11.00 17.18
CA ASN A 264 11.59 9.98 18.22
C ASN A 264 11.18 8.59 17.73
N MET A 265 11.87 7.55 18.19
CA MET A 265 11.58 6.15 17.89
C MET A 265 11.58 5.31 19.16
N VAL A 266 10.62 4.39 19.26
CA VAL A 266 10.53 3.41 20.34
C VAL A 266 10.55 2.01 19.74
N VAL A 267 11.43 1.14 20.25
CA VAL A 267 11.62 -0.22 19.76
C VAL A 267 11.20 -1.23 20.83
N PHE A 268 10.18 -2.03 20.54
CA PHE A 268 9.71 -3.11 21.42
C PHE A 268 10.10 -4.47 20.85
N ALA A 269 10.71 -5.31 21.68
CA ALA A 269 11.14 -6.64 21.27
C ALA A 269 11.31 -7.55 22.50
N LYS A 270 11.01 -8.85 22.32
CA LYS A 270 11.40 -9.88 23.29
C LYS A 270 12.91 -10.10 23.21
N SER A 271 13.51 -10.62 24.29
CA SER A 271 14.92 -11.04 24.26
C SER A 271 15.14 -12.06 23.12
N GLY A 272 16.23 -11.90 22.37
CA GLY A 272 16.54 -12.72 21.19
C GLY A 272 15.79 -12.38 19.90
N ALA A 273 14.83 -11.44 19.90
CA ALA A 273 14.07 -11.08 18.69
C ALA A 273 14.82 -10.15 17.71
N GLY A 274 16.09 -9.81 17.99
CA GLY A 274 16.92 -8.97 17.12
C GLY A 274 16.87 -7.46 17.41
N LYS A 275 16.45 -7.04 18.61
CA LYS A 275 16.41 -5.62 19.04
C LYS A 275 17.75 -4.91 18.79
N SER A 276 18.82 -5.44 19.39
CA SER A 276 20.14 -4.83 19.32
C SER A 276 20.69 -4.83 17.89
N TYR A 277 20.39 -5.87 17.11
CA TYR A 277 20.76 -5.91 15.69
C TYR A 277 20.09 -4.79 14.90
N ALA A 278 18.77 -4.62 15.05
CA ALA A 278 18.01 -3.58 14.35
C ALA A 278 18.51 -2.17 14.70
N VAL A 279 18.70 -1.87 15.99
CA VAL A 279 19.17 -0.55 16.46
C VAL A 279 20.61 -0.26 16.00
N LYS A 280 21.51 -1.25 16.09
CA LYS A 280 22.89 -1.10 15.59
C LYS A 280 22.93 -0.81 14.10
N LEU A 281 22.12 -1.52 13.33
CA LEU A 281 22.03 -1.36 11.87
C LEU A 281 21.44 0.01 11.49
N GLU A 282 20.39 0.44 12.20
CA GLU A 282 19.81 1.78 12.02
C GLU A 282 20.85 2.87 12.29
N MET A 283 21.53 2.78 13.44
CA MET A 283 22.54 3.77 13.82
C MET A 283 23.71 3.81 12.83
N LEU A 284 24.21 2.66 12.38
CA LEU A 284 25.25 2.60 11.35
C LEU A 284 24.81 3.32 10.07
N ARG A 285 23.58 3.08 9.61
CA ARG A 285 23.04 3.75 8.41
C ARG A 285 22.88 5.25 8.64
N ALA A 286 22.44 5.68 9.82
CA ALA A 286 22.34 7.09 10.17
C ALA A 286 23.72 7.78 10.22
N LEU A 287 24.74 7.12 10.79
CA LEU A 287 26.12 7.59 10.80
C LEU A 287 26.65 7.81 9.37
N MET A 288 26.33 6.90 8.44
CA MET A 288 26.71 7.04 7.02
C MET A 288 26.04 8.24 6.33
N LEU A 289 24.89 8.70 6.83
CA LEU A 289 24.20 9.91 6.39
C LEU A 289 24.65 11.18 7.14
N GLY A 290 25.68 11.09 7.98
CA GLY A 290 26.24 12.23 8.72
C GLY A 290 25.56 12.53 10.05
N THR A 291 24.70 11.63 10.56
CA THR A 291 24.11 11.77 11.91
C THR A 291 25.14 11.39 12.98
N SER A 292 25.24 12.16 14.06
CA SER A 292 26.01 11.78 15.26
C SER A 292 25.10 11.11 16.28
N GLY A 293 25.63 10.12 17.02
CA GLY A 293 24.85 9.35 17.99
C GLY A 293 25.57 9.17 19.32
N ILE A 294 24.80 9.19 20.41
CA ILE A 294 25.23 8.84 21.77
C ILE A 294 24.39 7.64 22.20
N ILE A 295 25.04 6.63 22.79
CA ILE A 295 24.36 5.41 23.26
C ILE A 295 24.63 5.25 24.75
N ILE A 296 23.56 5.03 25.51
CA ILE A 296 23.64 4.59 26.90
C ILE A 296 23.42 3.08 26.90
N ASP A 297 24.48 2.33 27.20
CA ASP A 297 24.52 0.88 27.05
C ASP A 297 24.87 0.20 28.38
N PRO A 298 23.88 -0.27 29.14
CA PRO A 298 24.14 -0.95 30.41
C PRO A 298 24.70 -2.37 30.24
N GLU A 299 24.63 -2.96 29.05
CA GLU A 299 25.03 -4.35 28.77
C GLU A 299 26.37 -4.45 28.03
N ASN A 300 27.04 -3.33 27.74
CA ASN A 300 28.29 -3.25 26.97
C ASN A 300 28.23 -3.97 25.60
N GLU A 301 27.06 -4.05 24.98
CA GLU A 301 26.86 -4.63 23.66
C GLU A 301 27.42 -3.76 22.51
N TYR A 302 27.65 -2.47 22.72
CA TYR A 302 27.98 -1.49 21.68
C TYR A 302 29.46 -1.10 21.63
N GLU A 303 30.30 -1.58 22.55
CA GLU A 303 31.73 -1.25 22.60
C GLU A 303 32.45 -1.56 21.28
N TYR A 304 32.24 -2.76 20.74
CA TYR A 304 32.85 -3.16 19.47
C TYR A 304 32.41 -2.27 18.31
N LEU A 305 31.12 -1.90 18.29
CA LEU A 305 30.57 -1.04 17.25
C LEU A 305 31.16 0.37 17.33
N ALA A 306 31.25 0.95 18.53
CA ALA A 306 31.86 2.26 18.75
C ALA A 306 33.31 2.28 18.23
N LYS A 307 34.11 1.26 18.57
CA LYS A 307 35.49 1.12 18.07
C LYS A 307 35.55 0.99 16.55
N ALA A 308 34.66 0.18 15.95
CA ALA A 308 34.65 -0.08 14.52
C ALA A 308 34.33 1.18 13.68
N VAL A 309 33.50 2.09 14.20
CA VAL A 309 33.14 3.34 13.52
C VAL A 309 34.04 4.53 13.88
N GLY A 310 35.11 4.30 14.66
CA GLY A 310 35.99 5.37 15.14
C GLY A 310 35.37 6.26 16.22
N GLY A 311 34.32 5.79 16.88
CA GLY A 311 33.68 6.45 18.02
C GLY A 311 34.48 6.29 19.32
N THR A 312 34.01 6.99 20.35
CA THR A 312 34.57 6.91 21.71
C THR A 312 33.71 6.03 22.59
N PHE A 313 34.32 5.07 23.28
CA PHE A 313 33.66 4.29 24.32
C PHE A 313 34.12 4.81 25.69
N ILE A 314 33.15 5.19 26.53
CA ILE A 314 33.39 5.66 27.89
C ILE A 314 32.89 4.56 28.82
N ASN A 315 33.81 3.89 29.52
CA ASN A 315 33.48 2.86 30.48
C ASN A 315 33.13 3.49 31.82
N ILE A 316 31.86 3.47 32.21
CA ILE A 316 31.40 3.95 33.51
C ILE A 316 31.33 2.74 34.45
N SER A 317 32.37 2.54 35.24
CA SER A 317 32.43 1.46 36.24
C SER A 317 33.24 1.89 37.46
N LEU A 318 33.05 1.21 38.60
CA LEU A 318 33.74 1.52 39.87
C LEU A 318 35.27 1.41 39.79
N THR A 319 35.79 0.68 38.81
CA THR A 319 37.23 0.48 38.59
C THR A 319 37.75 1.28 37.41
N SER A 320 36.91 2.10 36.77
CA SER A 320 37.29 2.94 35.63
C SER A 320 37.98 4.20 36.12
N ASP A 321 38.93 4.73 35.35
CA ASP A 321 39.47 6.07 35.57
C ASP A 321 38.48 7.17 35.11
N GLN A 322 37.43 6.80 34.38
CA GLN A 322 36.41 7.70 33.85
C GLN A 322 35.23 7.81 34.81
N HIS A 323 34.94 9.02 35.25
CA HIS A 323 33.89 9.33 36.24
C HIS A 323 32.99 10.45 35.72
N LEU A 324 31.71 10.38 36.08
CA LEU A 324 30.76 11.47 35.86
C LEU A 324 30.49 12.12 37.21
N ASN A 325 30.70 13.43 37.30
CA ASN A 325 30.34 14.18 38.49
C ASN A 325 28.92 14.75 38.31
N PRO A 326 27.92 14.31 39.11
CA PRO A 326 26.57 14.84 39.02
C PRO A 326 26.47 16.31 39.48
N PHE A 327 27.49 16.82 40.19
CA PHE A 327 27.58 18.21 40.63
C PHE A 327 28.18 19.15 39.56
N ASP A 328 28.56 18.64 38.40
CA ASP A 328 29.04 19.49 37.30
C ASP A 328 27.89 20.37 36.77
N LEU A 329 28.13 21.69 36.69
CA LEU A 329 27.14 22.61 36.15
C LEU A 329 27.28 22.74 34.63
N PRO A 330 26.19 22.61 33.85
CA PRO A 330 26.25 22.76 32.42
C PRO A 330 26.44 24.23 32.04
N PHE A 331 27.48 24.55 31.28
CA PHE A 331 27.61 25.86 30.65
C PHE A 331 26.51 26.03 29.59
N ARG A 332 25.62 27.00 29.79
CA ARG A 332 24.58 27.37 28.81
C ARG A 332 24.71 28.84 28.47
N GLN A 333 25.07 29.14 27.22
CA GLN A 333 25.24 30.50 26.74
C GLN A 333 23.90 31.27 26.85
N GLY A 334 23.92 32.38 27.59
CA GLY A 334 22.73 33.23 27.81
C GLY A 334 21.79 32.80 28.93
N ALA A 335 22.09 31.74 29.69
CA ALA A 335 21.34 31.37 30.89
C ALA A 335 21.85 32.12 32.13
N GLU A 336 20.95 32.49 33.04
CA GLU A 336 21.32 33.07 34.32
C GLU A 336 21.82 32.00 35.30
N MET A 337 22.82 32.35 36.12
CA MET A 337 23.41 31.42 37.10
C MET A 337 22.37 30.85 38.07
N VAL A 338 21.38 31.66 38.46
CA VAL A 338 20.27 31.26 39.33
C VAL A 338 19.48 30.09 38.72
N ASP A 339 19.18 30.15 37.43
CA ASP A 339 18.40 29.12 36.74
C ASP A 339 19.21 27.84 36.53
N ILE A 340 20.50 27.97 36.21
CA ILE A 340 21.43 26.83 36.08
C ILE A 340 21.50 26.09 37.42
N LEU A 341 21.77 26.81 38.51
CA LEU A 341 21.92 26.22 39.84
C LEU A 341 20.61 25.61 40.33
N ARG A 342 19.47 26.29 40.14
CA ARG A 342 18.15 25.77 40.52
C ARG A 342 17.79 24.49 39.75
N SER A 343 18.02 24.47 38.44
CA SER A 343 17.79 23.27 37.62
C SER A 343 18.66 22.11 38.08
N ASN A 344 19.96 22.36 38.31
CA ASN A 344 20.88 21.30 38.71
C ASN A 344 20.60 20.77 40.12
N ILE A 345 20.22 21.64 41.06
CA ILE A 345 19.76 21.22 42.39
C ILE A 345 18.54 20.32 42.28
N ALA A 346 17.57 20.65 41.41
CA ALA A 346 16.39 19.81 41.19
C ALA A 346 16.77 18.44 40.59
N ASP A 347 17.70 18.41 39.63
CA ASP A 347 18.22 17.16 39.04
C ASP A 347 18.95 16.30 40.08
N LEU A 348 19.76 16.92 40.95
CA LEU A 348 20.44 16.25 42.06
C LEU A 348 19.45 15.68 43.08
N ILE A 349 18.44 16.45 43.49
CA ILE A 349 17.37 15.95 44.37
C ILE A 349 16.67 14.75 43.71
N GLY A 350 16.40 14.81 42.41
CA GLY A 350 15.86 13.68 41.64
C GLY A 350 16.76 12.44 41.68
N LEU A 351 18.07 12.63 41.49
CA LEU A 351 19.07 11.56 41.60
C LEU A 351 19.09 10.94 43.01
N PHE A 352 19.15 11.76 44.06
CA PHE A 352 19.16 11.30 45.45
C PHE A 352 17.86 10.57 45.81
N LYS A 353 16.70 11.01 45.31
CA LYS A 353 15.43 10.29 45.46
C LYS A 353 15.47 8.91 44.81
N LEU A 354 16.09 8.79 43.63
CA LEU A 354 16.28 7.48 42.99
C LEU A 354 17.22 6.57 43.80
N MET A 355 18.22 7.14 44.48
CA MET A 355 19.19 6.40 45.30
C MET A 355 18.64 5.98 46.67
N PHE A 356 17.97 6.89 47.38
CA PHE A 356 17.49 6.69 48.75
C PHE A 356 16.04 6.17 48.82
N GLY A 357 15.27 6.31 47.75
CA GLY A 357 13.87 5.93 47.70
C GLY A 357 12.94 7.01 48.26
N ALA A 358 11.94 6.61 49.05
CA ALA A 358 10.96 7.55 49.58
C ALA A 358 11.60 8.50 50.61
N MET A 359 11.51 9.81 50.37
CA MET A 359 11.97 10.87 51.27
C MET A 359 10.79 11.70 51.75
N THR A 360 10.85 12.14 53.01
CA THR A 360 9.88 13.09 53.57
C THR A 360 10.15 14.52 53.05
N PRO A 361 9.14 15.42 53.04
CA PRO A 361 9.35 16.83 52.67
C PRO A 361 10.43 17.52 53.51
N GLU A 362 10.55 17.17 54.79
CA GLU A 362 11.57 17.71 55.68
C GLU A 362 12.99 17.24 55.30
N GLU A 363 13.15 15.97 54.94
CA GLU A 363 14.44 15.43 54.45
C GLU A 363 14.81 16.03 53.09
N GLU A 364 13.84 16.24 52.20
CA GLU A 364 14.07 16.90 50.91
C GLU A 364 14.53 18.35 51.08
N ALA A 365 13.87 19.11 51.97
CA ALA A 365 14.29 20.48 52.28
C ALA A 365 15.69 20.53 52.93
N THR A 366 16.00 19.55 53.77
CA THR A 366 17.34 19.42 54.38
C THR A 366 18.39 19.10 53.32
N LEU A 367 18.09 18.18 52.40
CA LEU A 367 18.97 17.83 51.29
C LEU A 367 19.20 19.01 50.33
N GLU A 368 18.15 19.76 50.00
CA GLU A 368 18.28 20.96 49.15
C GLU A 368 19.25 21.97 49.78
N ASN A 369 19.07 22.25 51.08
CA ASN A 369 19.95 23.18 51.79
C ASN A 369 21.39 22.66 51.85
N ALA A 370 21.59 21.37 52.12
CA ALA A 370 22.91 20.76 52.11
C ALA A 370 23.60 20.90 50.74
N ILE A 371 22.90 20.60 49.65
CA ILE A 371 23.45 20.77 48.29
C ILE A 371 23.85 22.23 48.04
N ARG A 372 23.01 23.20 48.44
CA ARG A 372 23.32 24.64 48.29
C ARG A 372 24.56 25.04 49.08
N GLU A 373 24.69 24.56 50.32
CA GLU A 373 25.85 24.81 51.15
C GLU A 373 27.12 24.18 50.56
N THR A 374 27.03 22.96 50.03
CA THR A 374 28.14 22.27 49.34
C THR A 374 28.64 23.06 48.13
N TYR A 375 27.75 23.62 47.31
CA TYR A 375 28.16 24.56 46.23
C TYR A 375 28.79 25.84 46.80
N ALA A 376 28.21 26.40 47.86
CA ALA A 376 28.71 27.63 48.47
C ALA A 376 30.12 27.47 49.06
N VAL A 377 30.47 26.30 49.60
CA VAL A 377 31.84 25.97 50.08
C VAL A 377 32.86 26.02 48.93
N ARG A 378 32.44 25.74 47.70
CA ARG A 378 33.26 25.86 46.48
C ARG A 378 33.16 27.26 45.83
N ASP A 379 32.66 28.25 46.57
CA ASP A 379 32.38 29.61 46.09
C ASP A 379 31.38 29.68 44.92
N ILE A 380 30.55 28.65 44.72
CA ILE A 380 29.54 28.62 43.65
C ILE A 380 28.19 29.02 44.27
N ASN A 381 27.65 30.14 43.82
CA ASN A 381 26.37 30.67 44.27
C ASN A 381 25.66 31.44 43.14
N GLU A 382 24.46 31.92 43.43
CA GLU A 382 23.60 32.67 42.51
C GLU A 382 24.25 33.92 41.89
N ASN A 383 25.26 34.50 42.56
CA ASN A 383 26.00 35.67 42.09
C ASN A 383 27.29 35.31 41.32
N THR A 384 27.58 34.03 41.14
CA THR A 384 28.77 33.57 40.42
C THR A 384 28.62 33.84 38.93
N SER A 385 29.66 34.42 38.31
CA SER A 385 29.70 34.58 36.86
C SER A 385 29.76 33.22 36.18
N VAL A 386 28.88 33.02 35.19
CA VAL A 386 28.83 31.78 34.38
C VAL A 386 30.16 31.54 33.64
N GLU A 387 30.89 32.61 33.31
CA GLU A 387 32.21 32.54 32.64
C GLU A 387 33.34 32.04 33.56
N ASP A 388 33.14 32.09 34.87
CA ASP A 388 34.13 31.64 35.85
C ASP A 388 33.90 30.20 36.31
N LEU A 389 32.82 29.55 35.85
CA LEU A 389 32.50 28.17 36.17
C LEU A 389 33.59 27.19 35.72
N ASP A 390 34.15 27.38 34.51
CA ASP A 390 35.23 26.53 33.97
C ASP A 390 36.54 26.60 34.77
N LYS A 391 36.70 27.60 35.65
CA LYS A 391 37.90 27.81 36.46
C LYS A 391 37.73 27.32 37.90
N LYS A 392 36.50 26.96 38.30
CA LYS A 392 36.19 26.51 39.66
C LYS A 392 36.17 24.98 39.71
N ALA A 393 36.61 24.43 40.84
CA ALA A 393 36.41 23.02 41.13
C ALA A 393 34.97 22.83 41.61
N TYR A 394 34.17 22.07 40.85
CA TYR A 394 32.84 21.66 41.28
C TYR A 394 32.91 20.79 42.53
N PRO A 395 31.85 20.79 43.37
CA PRO A 395 31.78 19.87 44.49
C PRO A 395 31.82 18.41 44.03
N LEU A 396 32.26 17.54 44.93
CA LEU A 396 32.19 16.09 44.78
C LEU A 396 31.21 15.51 45.79
N MET A 397 30.84 14.25 45.62
CA MET A 397 29.95 13.55 46.54
C MET A 397 30.50 13.42 47.97
N ASP A 398 31.83 13.54 48.14
CA ASP A 398 32.51 13.50 49.44
C ASP A 398 32.49 14.86 50.18
N ASP A 399 32.20 15.97 49.48
CA ASP A 399 32.04 17.32 50.05
C ASP A 399 30.64 17.49 50.67
#